data_AF-A0A147F0Q2-F1
#
_entry.id   AF-A0A147F0Q2-F1
#
_cell.length_a   1.000
_cell.length_b   1.000
_cell.length_c   1.000
_cell.angle_alpha   90.00
_cell.angle_beta   90.00
_cell.angle_gamma   90.00
#
_symmetry.space_group_name_H-M   'P 1'
#
loop_
_entity.id
_entity.type
_entity.pdbx_description
1 polymer ?
#
loop_
_entity_poly.entity_id
_entity_poly.type
_entity_poly.pdbx_seq_one_letter_code
_entity_poly.pdbx_strand_id
1 'polypeptide(L)'
;MTDLTTTVLIVGAGPTGLTLACQLARRGVPFEIIEAAEGARPGSRGKGLQPRSLEVLEDLGIVHEILANAQTIPMTAVAPDGSSVRVGEIPASLLDRSDIPYPASVITPEWRVESALRTLLEKLGGAVRFGARLDSFLAAPGDIVATVVSEEASHTIRARWLVGCDGGHSVVRKASGIPFVGETRDDVRMLVADVTVEGLDRESWHMWRSADNMASLCPLPSTDLFQFQAGIEPGEEPDLSVAHLQATLDEVSGGTTAQIIDAPWTSVWRANIRLAERYRVGNVFLAGDAAHIHSPAGGQGMNTGIQDATNLGWKLAAVANGTDESLLATYEDERRPVAEHVLEMSDERMAAMMRDRVMPATRDLRTIQLDIGYRDSRLARDDRGERAALRAGDRAPDATGLMTHDGTRHRLFEIMAGGTWTLLNFGDAPAPAIDGVRVIDARDTDGSLAAAYAPSERTLVLIRPDAYVAVISDAGDADAIRAYLRDFPAGTLEGSKSVGTTQPVKE
;
A
#
# COMPACT_ATOMS: atom_id res chain seq x y z
N MET A 1 31.85 -20.30 -3.94
CA MET A 1 30.43 -19.92 -3.78
C MET A 1 30.23 -19.57 -2.32
N THR A 2 29.90 -18.33 -2.02
CA THR A 2 29.47 -17.93 -0.68
C THR A 2 28.00 -18.27 -0.55
N ASP A 3 27.68 -19.27 0.26
CA ASP A 3 26.31 -19.61 0.63
C ASP A 3 25.86 -18.62 1.70
N LEU A 4 24.94 -17.73 1.36
CA LEU A 4 24.36 -16.80 2.30
C LEU A 4 23.10 -17.42 2.90
N THR A 5 22.91 -17.31 4.22
CA THR A 5 21.73 -17.84 4.91
C THR A 5 20.94 -16.70 5.54
N THR A 6 19.63 -16.68 5.32
CA THR A 6 18.72 -15.67 5.87
C THR A 6 17.39 -16.30 6.30
N THR A 7 16.50 -15.56 6.97
CA THR A 7 15.17 -16.08 7.31
C THR A 7 14.20 -15.88 6.14
N VAL A 8 14.20 -14.69 5.54
CA VAL A 8 13.33 -14.35 4.41
C VAL A 8 14.16 -13.85 3.22
N LEU A 9 13.95 -14.43 2.03
CA LEU A 9 14.42 -13.86 0.77
C LEU A 9 13.28 -13.09 0.09
N ILE A 10 13.44 -11.78 -0.08
CA ILE A 10 12.52 -10.92 -0.82
C ILE A 10 13.08 -10.71 -2.23
N VAL A 11 12.26 -10.96 -3.25
CA VAL A 11 12.65 -10.81 -4.65
C VAL A 11 11.88 -9.64 -5.25
N GLY A 12 12.58 -8.57 -5.61
CA GLY A 12 12.02 -7.32 -6.14
C GLY A 12 11.99 -6.21 -5.09
N ALA A 13 12.54 -5.04 -5.44
CA ALA A 13 12.65 -3.87 -4.56
C ALA A 13 11.79 -2.68 -5.00
N GLY A 14 10.60 -2.94 -5.55
CA GLY A 14 9.55 -1.94 -5.69
C GLY A 14 8.85 -1.62 -4.36
N PRO A 15 7.77 -0.82 -4.35
CA PRO A 15 7.10 -0.38 -3.12
C PRO A 15 6.71 -1.53 -2.19
N THR A 16 6.18 -2.62 -2.74
CA THR A 16 5.78 -3.82 -1.97
C THR A 16 6.97 -4.48 -1.26
N GLY A 17 8.05 -4.75 -2.00
CA GLY A 17 9.23 -5.42 -1.45
C GLY A 17 9.95 -4.56 -0.41
N LEU A 18 10.06 -3.26 -0.67
CA LEU A 18 10.64 -2.30 0.28
C LEU A 18 9.80 -2.15 1.55
N THR A 19 8.46 -2.07 1.43
CA THR A 19 7.59 -2.09 2.61
C THR A 19 7.78 -3.36 3.41
N LEU A 20 7.84 -4.53 2.77
CA LEU A 20 8.05 -5.80 3.47
C LEU A 20 9.41 -5.82 4.18
N ALA A 21 10.48 -5.37 3.51
CA ALA A 21 11.81 -5.27 4.11
C ALA A 21 11.80 -4.36 5.35
N CYS A 22 11.16 -3.19 5.30
CA CYS A 22 11.00 -2.31 6.47
C CYS A 22 10.20 -2.97 7.60
N GLN A 23 9.14 -3.71 7.26
CA GLN A 23 8.30 -4.44 8.22
C GLN A 23 9.07 -5.54 8.94
N LEU A 24 9.98 -6.24 8.25
CA LEU A 24 10.87 -7.27 8.82
C LEU A 24 12.02 -6.63 9.61
N ALA A 25 12.65 -5.59 9.07
CA ALA A 25 13.76 -4.89 9.69
C ALA A 25 13.38 -4.29 11.05
N ARG A 26 12.21 -3.61 11.13
CA ARG A 26 11.73 -3.03 12.40
C ARG A 26 11.42 -4.09 13.48
N ARG A 27 11.25 -5.35 13.08
CA ARG A 27 10.98 -6.51 13.95
C ARG A 27 12.18 -7.43 14.15
N GLY A 28 13.36 -7.05 13.65
CA GLY A 28 14.59 -7.81 13.82
C GLY A 28 14.61 -9.18 13.11
N VAL A 29 13.77 -9.40 12.10
CA VAL A 29 13.78 -10.64 11.32
C VAL A 29 14.89 -10.58 10.27
N PRO A 30 15.83 -11.53 10.20
CA PRO A 30 16.85 -11.54 9.15
C PRO A 30 16.23 -11.70 7.76
N PHE A 31 16.56 -10.81 6.83
CA PHE A 31 16.12 -10.92 5.44
C PHE A 31 17.23 -10.52 4.47
N GLU A 32 17.08 -10.97 3.24
CA GLU A 32 17.77 -10.43 2.08
C GLU A 32 16.73 -9.88 1.11
N ILE A 33 17.01 -8.74 0.48
CA ILE A 33 16.18 -8.18 -0.58
C ILE A 33 17.04 -7.94 -1.82
N ILE A 34 16.66 -8.61 -2.91
CA ILE A 34 17.38 -8.54 -4.18
C ILE A 34 16.55 -7.83 -5.24
N GLU A 35 17.20 -7.05 -6.09
CA GLU A 35 16.59 -6.37 -7.24
C GLU A 35 17.46 -6.60 -8.48
N ALA A 36 16.79 -6.96 -9.58
CA ALA A 36 17.47 -7.28 -10.83
C ALA A 36 18.03 -6.03 -11.53
N ALA A 37 17.43 -4.85 -11.32
CA ALA A 37 17.98 -3.59 -11.82
C ALA A 37 19.26 -3.20 -11.06
N GLU A 38 20.19 -2.53 -11.74
CA GLU A 38 21.44 -1.99 -11.15
C GLU A 38 21.21 -0.83 -10.17
N GLY A 39 20.01 -0.27 -10.14
CA GLY A 39 19.65 0.82 -9.25
C GLY A 39 18.15 1.10 -9.26
N ALA A 40 17.76 2.16 -8.57
CA ALA A 40 16.37 2.64 -8.58
C ALA A 40 15.94 2.99 -10.02
N ARG A 41 14.74 2.55 -10.41
CA ARG A 41 14.23 2.82 -11.77
C ARG A 41 13.71 4.26 -11.86
N PRO A 42 14.05 5.00 -12.93
CA PRO A 42 13.43 6.29 -13.18
C PRO A 42 11.99 6.10 -13.71
N GLY A 43 11.19 7.14 -13.56
CA GLY A 43 9.84 7.23 -14.11
C GLY A 43 8.73 6.94 -13.11
N SER A 44 7.60 7.62 -13.25
CA SER A 44 6.42 7.43 -12.43
C SER A 44 5.43 6.46 -13.11
N ARG A 45 5.40 5.21 -12.68
CA ARG A 45 4.41 4.21 -13.15
C ARG A 45 3.11 4.32 -12.37
N GLY A 46 3.22 4.50 -11.05
CA GLY A 46 2.18 4.99 -10.18
C GLY A 46 2.47 6.40 -9.67
N LYS A 47 1.40 7.11 -9.27
CA LYS A 47 1.52 8.43 -8.63
C LYS A 47 0.53 8.71 -7.50
N GLY A 48 -0.44 7.83 -7.26
CA GLY A 48 -1.48 8.05 -6.25
C GLY A 48 -1.25 7.23 -4.99
N LEU A 49 -1.19 7.87 -3.83
CA LEU A 49 -1.24 7.20 -2.52
C LEU A 49 -2.63 7.36 -1.92
N GLN A 50 -3.25 6.25 -1.55
CA GLN A 50 -4.56 6.21 -0.90
C GLN A 50 -4.42 6.40 0.62
N PRO A 51 -5.43 6.99 1.28
CA PRO A 51 -5.52 7.12 2.74
C PRO A 51 -5.07 5.90 3.53
N ARG A 52 -5.54 4.68 3.19
CA ARG A 52 -5.11 3.48 3.93
C ARG A 52 -3.62 3.21 3.85
N SER A 53 -2.98 3.54 2.72
CA SER A 53 -1.52 3.39 2.58
C SER A 53 -0.76 4.51 3.29
N LEU A 54 -1.31 5.73 3.37
CA LEU A 54 -0.70 6.82 4.14
C LEU A 54 -0.56 6.47 5.62
N GLU A 55 -1.53 5.75 6.18
CA GLU A 55 -1.49 5.33 7.59
C GLU A 55 -0.52 4.18 7.83
N VAL A 56 -0.35 3.30 6.84
CA VAL A 56 0.73 2.30 6.87
C VAL A 56 2.09 3.02 6.89
N LEU A 57 2.24 4.08 6.11
CA LEU A 57 3.46 4.90 6.07
C LEU A 57 3.62 5.75 7.34
N GLU A 58 2.52 6.09 8.02
CA GLU A 58 2.50 6.75 9.33
C GLU A 58 3.00 5.79 10.43
N ASP A 59 2.49 4.55 10.45
CA ASP A 59 2.96 3.50 11.37
C ASP A 59 4.44 3.13 11.13
N LEU A 60 4.93 3.29 9.90
CA LEU A 60 6.35 3.17 9.56
C LEU A 60 7.18 4.43 9.87
N GLY A 61 6.54 5.54 10.25
CA GLY A 61 7.19 6.79 10.64
C GLY A 61 7.69 7.66 9.49
N ILE A 62 7.22 7.44 8.26
CA ILE A 62 7.68 8.18 7.07
C ILE A 62 6.59 9.03 6.40
N VAL A 63 5.36 9.03 6.91
CA VAL A 63 4.25 9.79 6.28
C VAL A 63 4.55 11.28 6.14
N HIS A 64 5.21 11.91 7.12
CA HIS A 64 5.54 13.34 7.02
C HIS A 64 6.55 13.64 5.90
N GLU A 65 7.54 12.76 5.70
CA GLU A 65 8.48 12.89 4.57
C GLU A 65 7.75 12.76 3.23
N ILE A 66 6.80 11.83 3.15
CA ILE A 66 5.95 11.64 1.96
C ILE A 66 5.10 12.87 1.70
N LEU A 67 4.36 13.36 2.71
CA LEU A 67 3.46 14.50 2.58
C LEU A 67 4.19 15.81 2.27
N ALA A 68 5.44 15.97 2.73
CA ALA A 68 6.28 17.11 2.34
C ALA A 68 6.59 17.14 0.83
N ASN A 69 6.40 16.02 0.13
CA ASN A 69 6.69 15.84 -1.30
C ASN A 69 5.46 15.33 -2.07
N ALA A 70 4.27 15.48 -1.50
CA ALA A 70 3.01 15.04 -2.08
C ALA A 70 1.97 16.15 -2.00
N GLN A 71 1.00 16.14 -2.90
CA GLN A 71 -0.09 17.12 -2.89
C GLN A 71 -1.42 16.48 -3.23
N THR A 72 -2.50 16.94 -2.60
CA THR A 72 -3.85 16.69 -3.11
C THR A 72 -4.04 17.60 -4.32
N ILE A 73 -4.18 17.00 -5.51
CA ILE A 73 -4.32 17.75 -6.76
C ILE A 73 -5.76 17.59 -7.26
N PRO A 74 -6.57 18.67 -7.31
CA PRO A 74 -7.89 18.62 -7.92
C PRO A 74 -7.79 18.41 -9.43
N MET A 75 -8.84 17.87 -10.03
CA MET A 75 -8.85 17.54 -11.45
C MET A 75 -9.65 18.59 -12.22
N THR A 76 -9.15 19.00 -13.39
CA THR A 76 -9.84 19.92 -14.30
C THR A 76 -10.14 19.17 -15.60
N ALA A 77 -11.42 18.89 -15.84
CA ALA A 77 -11.88 18.21 -17.05
C ALA A 77 -12.32 19.25 -18.09
N VAL A 78 -11.70 19.24 -19.26
CA VAL A 78 -12.01 20.13 -20.39
C VAL A 78 -12.75 19.34 -21.47
N ALA A 79 -13.91 19.84 -21.87
CA ALA A 79 -14.73 19.26 -22.92
C ALA A 79 -14.33 19.78 -24.32
N PRO A 80 -14.75 19.11 -25.41
CA PRO A 80 -14.40 19.51 -26.78
C PRO A 80 -14.84 20.93 -27.18
N ASP A 81 -15.87 21.48 -26.52
CA ASP A 81 -16.34 22.86 -26.73
C ASP A 81 -15.53 23.90 -25.95
N GLY A 82 -14.48 23.49 -25.25
CA GLY A 82 -13.62 24.33 -24.43
C GLY A 82 -14.16 24.62 -23.02
N SER A 83 -15.35 24.12 -22.67
CA SER A 83 -15.87 24.26 -21.30
C SER A 83 -15.07 23.39 -20.32
N SER A 84 -14.82 23.90 -19.11
CA SER A 84 -14.04 23.21 -18.09
C SER A 84 -14.83 23.04 -16.79
N VAL A 85 -14.71 21.87 -16.15
CA VAL A 85 -15.31 21.57 -14.84
C VAL A 85 -14.24 21.06 -13.89
N ARG A 86 -14.25 21.55 -12.65
CA ARG A 86 -13.41 21.01 -11.58
C ARG A 86 -14.10 19.80 -10.95
N VAL A 87 -13.36 18.70 -10.82
CA VAL A 87 -13.85 17.43 -10.28
C VAL A 87 -12.82 16.83 -9.29
N GLY A 88 -13.24 15.80 -8.56
CA GLY A 88 -12.37 15.09 -7.63
C GLY A 88 -12.19 15.81 -6.29
N GLU A 89 -13.13 16.71 -5.95
CA GLU A 89 -13.21 17.29 -4.61
C GLU A 89 -13.40 16.22 -3.55
N ILE A 90 -12.88 16.49 -2.36
CA ILE A 90 -13.04 15.60 -1.21
C ILE A 90 -14.53 15.65 -0.80
N PRO A 91 -15.23 14.49 -0.74
CA PRO A 91 -16.60 14.45 -0.25
C PRO A 91 -16.69 15.05 1.15
N ALA A 92 -17.68 15.92 1.38
CA ALA A 92 -17.90 16.53 2.69
C ALA A 92 -18.10 15.48 3.81
N SER A 93 -18.58 14.28 3.46
CA SER A 93 -18.74 13.15 4.39
C SER A 93 -17.41 12.54 4.88
N LEU A 94 -16.28 12.91 4.27
CA LEU A 94 -14.93 12.48 4.67
C LEU A 94 -14.14 13.61 5.35
N LEU A 95 -14.61 14.85 5.27
CA LEU A 95 -13.98 15.99 5.95
C LEU A 95 -14.29 15.95 7.45
N ASP A 96 -13.35 16.50 8.24
CA ASP A 96 -13.48 16.70 9.69
C ASP A 96 -13.80 15.44 10.50
N ARG A 97 -13.39 14.27 9.98
CA ARG A 97 -13.55 12.97 10.63
C ARG A 97 -12.31 12.59 11.42
N SER A 98 -12.43 12.51 12.73
CA SER A 98 -11.34 12.09 13.63
C SER A 98 -10.88 10.64 13.39
N ASP A 99 -11.73 9.79 12.80
CA ASP A 99 -11.42 8.41 12.46
C ASP A 99 -10.68 8.24 11.11
N ILE A 100 -10.63 9.31 10.31
CA ILE A 100 -10.01 9.34 8.97
C ILE A 100 -9.01 10.52 8.92
N PRO A 101 -7.76 10.33 9.39
CA PRO A 101 -6.77 11.42 9.45
C PRO A 101 -6.32 11.89 8.06
N TYR A 102 -6.49 11.05 7.02
CA TYR A 102 -6.18 11.38 5.64
C TYR A 102 -7.46 11.30 4.78
N PRO A 103 -8.16 12.42 4.54
CA PRO A 103 -9.46 12.38 3.86
C PRO A 103 -9.35 12.25 2.33
N ALA A 104 -8.13 12.31 1.79
CA ALA A 104 -7.88 12.34 0.35
C ALA A 104 -6.63 11.55 -0.04
N SER A 105 -6.64 11.07 -1.28
CA SER A 105 -5.40 10.59 -1.90
C SER A 105 -4.48 11.76 -2.20
N VAL A 106 -3.18 11.50 -2.10
CA VAL A 106 -2.15 12.46 -2.48
C VAL A 106 -1.41 11.97 -3.73
N ILE A 107 -0.95 12.92 -4.53
CA ILE A 107 -0.12 12.66 -5.70
C ILE A 107 1.34 12.81 -5.32
N THR A 108 2.14 11.79 -5.59
CA THR A 108 3.60 11.80 -5.48
C THR A 108 4.15 10.71 -6.40
N PRO A 109 5.24 10.94 -7.14
CA PRO A 109 5.76 9.92 -8.04
C PRO A 109 6.23 8.67 -7.27
N GLU A 110 5.94 7.48 -7.78
CA GLU A 110 6.24 6.19 -7.13
C GLU A 110 7.70 6.07 -6.65
N TRP A 111 8.67 6.51 -7.46
CA TRP A 111 10.09 6.47 -7.09
C TRP A 111 10.42 7.27 -5.82
N ARG A 112 9.62 8.29 -5.47
CA ARG A 112 9.77 9.06 -4.23
C ARG A 112 9.33 8.26 -3.01
N VAL A 113 8.25 7.49 -3.14
CA VAL A 113 7.78 6.54 -2.12
C VAL A 113 8.83 5.46 -1.90
N GLU A 114 9.36 4.88 -2.98
CA GLU A 114 10.44 3.91 -2.88
C GLU A 114 11.70 4.50 -2.25
N SER A 115 12.04 5.76 -2.57
CA SER A 115 13.20 6.43 -1.98
C SER A 115 13.05 6.58 -0.46
N ALA A 116 11.88 7.03 0.01
CA ALA A 116 11.61 7.16 1.44
C ALA A 116 11.68 5.79 2.15
N LEU A 117 11.14 4.74 1.52
CA LEU A 117 11.23 3.38 2.04
C LEU A 117 12.67 2.83 2.06
N ARG A 118 13.48 3.09 1.02
CA ARG A 118 14.91 2.74 1.01
C ARG A 118 15.69 3.46 2.11
N THR A 119 15.46 4.76 2.28
CA THR A 119 16.08 5.53 3.36
C THR A 119 15.64 5.04 4.75
N LEU A 120 14.38 4.65 4.93
CA LEU A 120 13.92 3.99 6.15
C LEU A 120 14.62 2.65 6.36
N LEU A 121 14.72 1.83 5.32
CA LEU A 121 15.37 0.52 5.37
C LEU A 121 16.84 0.65 5.82
N GLU A 122 17.57 1.61 5.26
CA GLU A 122 18.95 1.94 5.63
C GLU A 122 19.05 2.36 7.10
N LYS A 123 18.15 3.22 7.59
CA LYS A 123 18.07 3.61 9.01
C LYS A 123 17.82 2.41 9.94
N LEU A 124 17.04 1.43 9.48
CA LEU A 124 16.79 0.18 10.21
C LEU A 124 17.97 -0.81 10.10
N GLY A 125 18.94 -0.55 9.22
CA GLY A 125 20.15 -1.34 9.02
C GLY A 125 20.03 -2.42 7.94
N GLY A 126 19.01 -2.35 7.08
CA GLY A 126 18.89 -3.15 5.87
C GLY A 126 19.38 -2.40 4.64
N ALA A 127 19.61 -3.11 3.54
CA ALA A 127 19.94 -2.51 2.25
C ALA A 127 19.42 -3.39 1.11
N VAL A 128 19.19 -2.78 -0.06
CA VAL A 128 18.84 -3.50 -1.28
C VAL A 128 20.10 -3.98 -1.98
N ARG A 129 20.13 -5.26 -2.36
CA ARG A 129 21.14 -5.80 -3.27
C ARG A 129 20.66 -5.64 -4.71
N PHE A 130 21.03 -4.51 -5.33
CA PHE A 130 20.81 -4.25 -6.75
C PHE A 130 21.72 -5.13 -7.63
N GLY A 131 21.39 -5.21 -8.93
CA GLY A 131 22.10 -6.04 -9.91
C GLY A 131 22.04 -7.54 -9.60
N ALA A 132 21.09 -7.98 -8.76
CA ALA A 132 20.95 -9.35 -8.30
C ALA A 132 19.58 -9.92 -8.67
N ARG A 133 19.56 -10.80 -9.67
CA ARG A 133 18.35 -11.41 -10.22
C ARG A 133 18.17 -12.83 -9.68
N LEU A 134 16.96 -13.16 -9.21
CA LEU A 134 16.59 -14.55 -8.97
C LEU A 134 16.52 -15.29 -10.32
N ASP A 135 17.25 -16.39 -10.43
CA ASP A 135 17.23 -17.25 -11.61
C ASP A 135 16.32 -18.46 -11.42
N SER A 136 16.50 -19.17 -10.32
CA SER A 136 15.72 -20.35 -9.95
C SER A 136 15.73 -20.56 -8.44
N PHE A 137 14.83 -21.40 -7.94
CA PHE A 137 14.89 -21.87 -6.56
C PHE A 137 14.32 -23.29 -6.45
N LEU A 138 14.75 -23.99 -5.40
CA LEU A 138 14.13 -25.21 -4.93
C LEU A 138 13.48 -24.93 -3.58
N ALA A 139 12.25 -25.40 -3.40
CA ALA A 139 11.51 -25.27 -2.16
C ALA A 139 11.27 -26.64 -1.52
N ALA A 140 11.68 -26.78 -0.27
CA ALA A 140 11.33 -27.86 0.63
C ALA A 140 10.69 -27.25 1.90
N PRO A 141 9.99 -28.04 2.73
CA PRO A 141 9.41 -27.54 3.97
C PRO A 141 10.49 -26.89 4.86
N GLY A 142 10.34 -25.60 5.13
CA GLY A 142 11.28 -24.83 5.97
C GLY A 142 12.61 -24.44 5.30
N ASP A 143 12.83 -24.80 4.03
CA ASP A 143 14.13 -24.62 3.35
C ASP A 143 13.95 -24.25 1.88
N ILE A 144 14.37 -23.04 1.53
CA ILE A 144 14.45 -22.52 0.17
C ILE A 144 15.92 -22.42 -0.21
N VAL A 145 16.29 -22.98 -1.36
CA VAL A 145 17.62 -22.81 -1.96
C VAL A 145 17.46 -22.04 -3.26
N ALA A 146 17.81 -20.76 -3.24
CA ALA A 146 17.67 -19.84 -4.37
C ALA A 146 19.01 -19.62 -5.07
N THR A 147 19.00 -19.69 -6.40
CA THR A 147 20.12 -19.30 -7.25
C THR A 147 19.92 -17.86 -7.70
N VAL A 148 20.84 -16.99 -7.30
CA VAL A 148 20.83 -15.56 -7.62
C VAL A 148 22.01 -15.27 -8.54
N VAL A 149 21.76 -14.53 -9.61
CA VAL A 149 22.77 -14.17 -10.62
C VAL A 149 22.96 -12.66 -10.58
N SER A 150 24.22 -12.23 -10.51
CA SER A 150 24.67 -10.87 -10.79
C SER A 150 25.61 -10.86 -12.00
N GLU A 151 26.05 -9.69 -12.45
CA GLU A 151 27.01 -9.57 -13.55
C GLU A 151 28.31 -10.35 -13.28
N GLU A 152 28.75 -10.37 -12.03
CA GLU A 152 30.04 -10.91 -11.62
C GLU A 152 30.00 -12.42 -11.34
N ALA A 153 28.88 -12.93 -10.82
CA ALA A 153 28.79 -14.31 -10.36
C ALA A 153 27.36 -14.83 -10.15
N SER A 154 27.26 -16.15 -10.05
CA SER A 154 26.09 -16.84 -9.50
C SER A 154 26.36 -17.22 -8.04
N HIS A 155 25.39 -16.96 -7.17
CA HIS A 155 25.43 -17.22 -5.74
C HIS A 155 24.21 -18.01 -5.30
N THR A 156 24.35 -18.75 -4.20
CA THR A 156 23.25 -19.46 -3.57
C THR A 156 22.84 -18.75 -2.29
N ILE A 157 21.55 -18.49 -2.14
CA ILE A 157 20.94 -17.98 -0.91
C ILE A 157 20.03 -19.07 -0.34
N ARG A 158 20.24 -19.44 0.92
CA ARG A 158 19.34 -20.31 1.67
C ARG A 158 18.42 -19.46 2.54
N ALA A 159 17.12 -19.71 2.48
CA ALA A 159 16.13 -18.99 3.28
C ALA A 159 15.07 -19.92 3.84
N ARG A 160 14.39 -19.54 4.93
CA ARG A 160 13.20 -20.28 5.40
C ARG A 160 11.99 -19.96 4.53
N TRP A 161 11.87 -18.72 4.08
CA TRP A 161 10.78 -18.25 3.23
C TRP A 161 11.28 -17.44 2.05
N LEU A 162 10.54 -17.47 0.94
CA LEU A 162 10.77 -16.64 -0.22
C LEU A 162 9.49 -15.85 -0.54
N VAL A 163 9.61 -14.54 -0.71
CA VAL A 163 8.49 -13.66 -1.07
C VAL A 163 8.77 -12.99 -2.41
N GLY A 164 7.94 -13.33 -3.41
CA GLY A 164 7.94 -12.69 -4.72
C GLY A 164 7.21 -11.35 -4.66
N CYS A 165 8.00 -10.28 -4.75
CA CYS A 165 7.57 -8.90 -4.92
C CYS A 165 8.05 -8.36 -6.29
N ASP A 166 8.26 -9.25 -7.25
CA ASP A 166 8.98 -9.07 -8.51
C ASP A 166 8.08 -8.69 -9.70
N GLY A 167 6.95 -8.05 -9.39
CA GLY A 167 6.06 -7.42 -10.35
C GLY A 167 5.25 -8.37 -11.23
N GLY A 168 4.57 -7.79 -12.21
CA GLY A 168 3.59 -8.52 -13.04
C GLY A 168 4.14 -9.71 -13.81
N HIS A 169 5.44 -9.72 -14.12
CA HIS A 169 6.13 -10.80 -14.81
C HIS A 169 6.81 -11.82 -13.88
N SER A 170 6.49 -11.78 -12.58
CA SER A 170 7.06 -12.56 -11.49
C SER A 170 7.65 -13.91 -11.90
N VAL A 171 8.96 -14.04 -11.72
CA VAL A 171 9.72 -15.29 -11.83
C VAL A 171 9.29 -16.24 -10.72
N VAL A 172 9.07 -15.70 -9.51
CA VAL A 172 8.66 -16.49 -8.34
C VAL A 172 7.33 -17.19 -8.58
N ARG A 173 6.31 -16.47 -9.06
CA ARG A 173 4.99 -17.02 -9.37
C ARG A 173 5.09 -18.14 -10.41
N LYS A 174 5.79 -17.88 -11.51
CA LYS A 174 5.94 -18.83 -12.62
C LYS A 174 6.67 -20.10 -12.18
N ALA A 175 7.79 -19.94 -11.46
CA ALA A 175 8.58 -21.07 -10.97
C ALA A 175 7.84 -21.90 -9.90
N SER A 176 6.91 -21.28 -9.17
CA SER A 176 6.02 -21.97 -8.22
C SER A 176 4.85 -22.70 -8.89
N GLY A 177 4.69 -22.56 -10.22
CA GLY A 177 3.57 -23.14 -10.96
C GLY A 177 2.20 -22.54 -10.60
N ILE A 178 2.18 -21.34 -10.00
CA ILE A 178 0.93 -20.69 -9.59
C ILE A 178 0.25 -20.05 -10.81
N PRO A 179 -0.98 -20.45 -11.16
CA PRO A 179 -1.71 -19.85 -12.27
C PRO A 179 -2.01 -18.37 -12.03
N PHE A 180 -1.96 -17.59 -13.12
CA PHE A 180 -2.25 -16.16 -13.09
C PHE A 180 -3.49 -15.85 -13.93
N VAL A 181 -4.64 -16.06 -13.30
CA VAL A 181 -5.96 -16.09 -13.92
C VAL A 181 -6.41 -14.68 -14.26
N GLY A 182 -7.04 -14.53 -15.42
CA GLY A 182 -7.53 -13.26 -15.93
C GLY A 182 -7.07 -13.01 -17.36
N GLU A 183 -7.20 -11.77 -17.80
CA GLU A 183 -7.10 -11.41 -19.21
C GLU A 183 -6.11 -10.27 -19.46
N THR A 184 -5.73 -10.18 -20.72
CA THR A 184 -4.98 -9.05 -21.27
C THR A 184 -5.90 -8.41 -22.30
N ARG A 185 -6.13 -7.09 -22.17
CA ARG A 185 -6.99 -6.33 -23.09
C ARG A 185 -6.09 -5.52 -24.03
N ASP A 186 -5.86 -6.03 -25.23
CA ASP A 186 -4.98 -5.43 -26.24
C ASP A 186 -5.58 -4.15 -26.87
N ASP A 187 -6.90 -4.01 -26.77
CA ASP A 187 -7.68 -2.83 -27.13
C ASP A 187 -7.55 -1.68 -26.12
N VAL A 188 -6.91 -1.93 -24.97
CA VAL A 188 -6.75 -0.95 -23.90
C VAL A 188 -5.28 -0.68 -23.65
N ARG A 189 -4.79 0.37 -24.32
CA ARG A 189 -3.40 0.80 -24.22
C ARG A 189 -3.33 2.30 -23.97
N MET A 190 -2.30 2.71 -23.23
CA MET A 190 -2.05 4.11 -22.93
C MET A 190 -0.57 4.44 -23.08
N LEU A 191 -0.28 5.59 -23.66
CA LEU A 191 1.00 6.25 -23.50
C LEU A 191 1.11 6.78 -22.08
N VAL A 192 2.26 6.56 -21.44
CA VAL A 192 2.58 7.17 -20.16
C VAL A 192 3.98 7.76 -20.27
N ALA A 193 4.13 9.03 -19.92
CA ALA A 193 5.42 9.71 -19.96
C ALA A 193 5.56 10.70 -18.82
N ASP A 194 6.77 10.84 -18.29
CA ASP A 194 7.12 11.96 -17.43
C ASP A 194 7.75 13.03 -18.31
N VAL A 195 7.15 14.23 -18.33
CA VAL A 195 7.46 15.28 -19.28
C VAL A 195 7.62 16.64 -18.61
N THR A 196 8.48 17.49 -19.19
CA THR A 196 8.53 18.92 -18.84
C THR A 196 7.55 19.67 -19.72
N VAL A 197 6.71 20.53 -19.12
CA VAL A 197 5.65 21.27 -19.83
C VAL A 197 5.70 22.75 -19.50
N GLU A 198 5.61 23.59 -20.52
CA GLU A 198 5.38 25.03 -20.41
C GLU A 198 3.92 25.39 -20.75
N GLY A 199 3.45 26.56 -20.32
CA GLY A 199 2.12 27.07 -20.70
C GLY A 199 0.94 26.40 -19.99
N LEU A 200 1.19 25.71 -18.86
CA LEU A 200 0.18 25.04 -18.04
C LEU A 200 0.47 25.24 -16.55
N ASP A 201 -0.56 25.49 -15.73
CA ASP A 201 -0.39 25.56 -14.28
C ASP A 201 -0.17 24.17 -13.66
N ARG A 202 0.39 24.18 -12.45
CA ARG A 202 0.67 22.96 -11.65
C ARG A 202 -0.34 22.74 -10.52
N GLU A 203 -1.42 23.53 -10.46
CA GLU A 203 -2.42 23.49 -9.38
C GLU A 203 -3.54 22.48 -9.65
N SER A 204 -3.62 21.95 -10.87
CA SER A 204 -4.64 20.98 -11.27
C SER A 204 -4.07 19.84 -12.10
N TRP A 205 -4.72 18.68 -12.03
CA TRP A 205 -4.54 17.59 -12.99
C TRP A 205 -5.46 17.88 -14.18
N HIS A 206 -4.84 18.27 -15.29
CA HIS A 206 -5.54 18.67 -16.50
C HIS A 206 -5.91 17.46 -17.35
N MET A 207 -7.16 17.42 -17.80
CA MET A 207 -7.69 16.33 -18.62
C MET A 207 -8.46 16.90 -19.79
N TRP A 208 -8.17 16.39 -20.97
CA TRP A 208 -8.85 16.70 -22.20
C TRP A 208 -9.46 15.44 -22.78
N ARG A 209 -10.59 15.60 -23.45
CA ARG A 209 -11.21 14.53 -24.23
C ARG A 209 -11.64 15.07 -25.58
N SER A 210 -11.48 14.24 -26.60
CA SER A 210 -12.03 14.46 -27.94
C SER A 210 -13.19 13.49 -28.20
N ALA A 211 -13.72 13.52 -29.42
CA ALA A 211 -14.74 12.58 -29.85
C ALA A 211 -14.24 11.13 -29.87
N ASP A 212 -12.92 10.90 -29.89
CA ASP A 212 -12.34 9.56 -30.05
C ASP A 212 -11.34 9.17 -28.95
N ASN A 213 -10.64 10.14 -28.35
CA ASN A 213 -9.53 9.86 -27.42
C ASN A 213 -9.56 10.75 -26.15
N MET A 214 -8.66 10.50 -25.20
CA MET A 214 -8.41 11.31 -24.02
C MET A 214 -6.92 11.49 -23.77
N ALA A 215 -6.55 12.61 -23.17
CA ALA A 215 -5.20 12.93 -22.76
C ALA A 215 -5.23 13.65 -21.40
N SER A 216 -4.20 13.47 -20.60
CA SER A 216 -4.08 14.16 -19.32
C SER A 216 -2.64 14.50 -18.96
N LEU A 217 -2.48 15.59 -18.21
CA LEU A 217 -1.22 16.03 -17.63
C LEU A 217 -1.43 16.23 -16.14
N CYS A 218 -0.83 15.35 -15.35
CA CYS A 218 -0.87 15.43 -13.89
C CYS A 218 0.49 15.97 -13.38
N PRO A 219 0.53 17.12 -12.69
CA PRO A 219 1.77 17.57 -12.07
C PRO A 219 2.32 16.50 -11.12
N LEU A 220 3.63 16.26 -11.14
CA LEU A 220 4.31 15.39 -10.19
C LEU A 220 4.97 16.25 -9.11
N PRO A 221 4.42 16.29 -7.88
CA PRO A 221 4.99 17.10 -6.81
C PRO A 221 6.44 16.75 -6.51
N SER A 222 7.20 17.72 -5.97
CA SER A 222 8.66 17.67 -5.74
C SER A 222 9.54 17.56 -7.00
N THR A 223 8.96 17.74 -8.18
CA THR A 223 9.66 17.81 -9.46
C THR A 223 9.09 18.94 -10.33
N ASP A 224 9.73 19.23 -11.46
CA ASP A 224 9.18 20.09 -12.51
C ASP A 224 8.40 19.31 -13.58
N LEU A 225 8.26 18.00 -13.42
CA LEU A 225 7.64 17.12 -14.40
C LEU A 225 6.11 17.06 -14.23
N PHE A 226 5.44 16.71 -15.32
CA PHE A 226 4.07 16.23 -15.36
C PHE A 226 4.09 14.78 -15.83
N GLN A 227 3.17 13.95 -15.34
CA GLN A 227 2.88 12.67 -15.97
C GLN A 227 1.82 12.86 -17.05
N PHE A 228 2.23 12.72 -18.30
CA PHE A 228 1.36 12.63 -19.47
C PHE A 228 0.76 11.23 -19.57
N GLN A 229 -0.54 11.17 -19.85
CA GLN A 229 -1.24 9.94 -20.19
C GLN A 229 -2.16 10.19 -21.38
N ALA A 230 -2.14 9.33 -22.39
CA ALA A 230 -3.08 9.39 -23.50
C ALA A 230 -3.47 7.98 -23.98
N GLY A 231 -4.71 7.83 -24.47
CA GLY A 231 -5.15 6.57 -25.08
C GLY A 231 -4.40 6.30 -26.39
N ILE A 232 -4.14 5.02 -26.66
CA ILE A 232 -3.57 4.54 -27.93
C ILE A 232 -4.63 3.73 -28.66
N GLU A 233 -4.81 3.98 -29.95
CA GLU A 233 -5.77 3.22 -30.76
C GLU A 233 -5.38 1.73 -30.85
N PRO A 234 -6.34 0.79 -30.89
CA PRO A 234 -6.03 -0.63 -31.01
C PRO A 234 -5.20 -0.95 -32.26
N GLY A 235 -4.08 -1.67 -32.09
CA GLY A 235 -3.18 -2.08 -33.18
C GLY A 235 -2.12 -1.05 -33.61
N GLU A 236 -2.16 0.18 -33.08
CA GLU A 236 -1.12 1.19 -33.30
C GLU A 236 0.15 0.91 -32.46
N GLU A 237 1.35 1.08 -33.00
CA GLU A 237 2.57 1.16 -32.19
C GLU A 237 2.95 2.64 -32.11
N PRO A 238 2.77 3.30 -30.95
CA PRO A 238 2.93 4.74 -30.86
C PRO A 238 4.40 5.14 -30.92
N ASP A 239 4.68 6.28 -31.56
CA ASP A 239 5.98 6.92 -31.45
C ASP A 239 6.13 7.51 -30.04
N LEU A 240 7.25 7.25 -29.37
CA LEU A 240 7.50 7.75 -28.01
C LEU A 240 8.26 9.09 -28.02
N SER A 241 8.40 9.73 -29.18
CA SER A 241 9.04 11.04 -29.31
C SER A 241 8.20 12.16 -28.70
N VAL A 242 8.86 13.21 -28.21
CA VAL A 242 8.21 14.44 -27.74
C VAL A 242 7.25 15.02 -28.79
N ALA A 243 7.63 14.95 -30.07
CA ALA A 243 6.79 15.45 -31.16
C ALA A 243 5.45 14.69 -31.28
N HIS A 244 5.46 13.38 -31.08
CA HIS A 244 4.23 12.58 -31.08
C HIS A 244 3.38 12.85 -29.83
N LEU A 245 4.00 12.99 -28.66
CA LEU A 245 3.28 13.36 -27.43
C LEU A 245 2.59 14.73 -27.58
N GLN A 246 3.29 15.72 -28.16
CA GLN A 246 2.72 17.05 -28.42
C GLN A 246 1.58 16.97 -29.43
N ALA A 247 1.76 16.25 -30.54
CA ALA A 247 0.70 16.11 -31.55
C ALA A 247 -0.56 15.46 -30.96
N THR A 248 -0.39 14.44 -30.11
CA THR A 248 -1.50 13.79 -29.39
C THR A 248 -2.21 14.77 -28.45
N LEU A 249 -1.45 15.59 -27.72
CA LEU A 249 -2.01 16.61 -26.84
C LEU A 249 -2.79 17.68 -27.63
N ASP A 250 -2.24 18.17 -28.73
CA ASP A 250 -2.86 19.19 -29.59
C ASP A 250 -4.18 18.69 -30.18
N GLU A 251 -4.18 17.45 -30.67
CA GLU A 251 -5.36 16.80 -31.23
C GLU A 251 -6.48 16.67 -30.19
N VAL A 252 -6.17 16.15 -29.00
CA VAL A 252 -7.18 15.88 -27.97
C VAL A 252 -7.66 17.15 -27.27
N SER A 253 -6.77 18.13 -27.07
CA SER A 253 -7.08 19.34 -26.32
C SER A 253 -7.84 20.39 -27.12
N GLY A 254 -7.75 20.38 -28.45
CA GLY A 254 -8.44 21.33 -29.33
C GLY A 254 -7.95 22.77 -29.20
N GLY A 255 -6.74 23.01 -28.70
CA GLY A 255 -6.12 24.33 -28.62
C GLY A 255 -5.56 24.74 -27.25
N THR A 256 -5.04 23.80 -26.46
CA THR A 256 -4.27 24.15 -25.25
C THR A 256 -3.01 24.95 -25.59
N THR A 257 -2.55 25.81 -24.68
CA THR A 257 -1.25 26.48 -24.79
C THR A 257 -0.09 25.65 -24.25
N ALA A 258 -0.36 24.46 -23.72
CA ALA A 258 0.64 23.57 -23.14
C ALA A 258 1.65 23.09 -24.20
N GLN A 259 2.94 23.18 -23.87
CA GLN A 259 4.04 22.76 -24.75
C GLN A 259 4.92 21.74 -24.03
N ILE A 260 5.05 20.54 -24.58
CA ILE A 260 5.92 19.48 -24.10
C ILE A 260 7.33 19.75 -24.61
N ILE A 261 8.25 20.02 -23.67
CA ILE A 261 9.63 20.42 -23.98
C ILE A 261 10.56 19.21 -24.03
N ASP A 262 10.41 18.29 -23.08
CA ASP A 262 11.25 17.11 -22.93
C ASP A 262 10.45 15.95 -22.30
N ALA A 263 10.90 14.72 -22.55
CA ALA A 263 10.30 13.49 -22.05
C ALA A 263 11.38 12.56 -21.48
N PRO A 264 11.93 12.83 -20.27
CA PRO A 264 12.97 12.01 -19.66
C PRO A 264 12.57 10.55 -19.43
N TRP A 265 11.26 10.24 -19.44
CA TRP A 265 10.77 8.88 -19.34
C TRP A 265 9.49 8.68 -20.16
N THR A 266 9.42 7.58 -20.90
CA THR A 266 8.26 7.19 -21.70
C THR A 266 8.04 5.68 -21.62
N SER A 267 6.78 5.25 -21.68
CA SER A 267 6.40 3.84 -21.69
C SER A 267 5.03 3.68 -22.34
N VAL A 268 4.83 2.53 -22.97
CA VAL A 268 3.49 2.04 -23.32
C VAL A 268 2.99 1.17 -22.19
N TRP A 269 1.78 1.45 -21.73
CA TRP A 269 1.06 0.62 -20.78
C TRP A 269 -0.09 -0.12 -21.48
N ARG A 270 -0.31 -1.37 -21.08
CA ARG A 270 -1.42 -2.22 -21.55
C ARG A 270 -2.19 -2.78 -20.38
N ALA A 271 -3.51 -2.84 -20.49
CA ALA A 271 -4.35 -3.46 -19.50
C ALA A 271 -4.10 -4.96 -19.38
N ASN A 272 -3.65 -5.33 -18.18
CA ASN A 272 -3.58 -6.70 -17.73
C ASN A 272 -4.37 -6.76 -16.42
N ILE A 273 -5.39 -7.61 -16.38
CA ILE A 273 -6.25 -7.78 -15.21
C ILE A 273 -6.07 -9.24 -14.81
N ARG A 274 -5.27 -9.48 -13.78
CA ARG A 274 -4.86 -10.83 -13.40
C ARG A 274 -4.76 -11.00 -11.89
N LEU A 275 -5.13 -12.18 -11.42
CA LEU A 275 -5.07 -12.58 -10.01
C LEU A 275 -4.38 -13.95 -9.91
N ALA A 276 -3.43 -14.06 -8.99
CA ALA A 276 -2.79 -15.31 -8.68
C ALA A 276 -3.79 -16.21 -7.96
N GLU A 277 -3.93 -17.46 -8.41
CA GLU A 277 -4.87 -18.41 -7.81
C GLU A 277 -4.51 -18.71 -6.35
N ARG A 278 -3.23 -18.62 -6.02
CA ARG A 278 -2.68 -18.78 -4.67
C ARG A 278 -1.69 -17.66 -4.40
N TYR A 279 -1.70 -17.15 -3.18
CA TYR A 279 -0.70 -16.21 -2.66
C TYR A 279 0.39 -16.94 -1.90
N ARG A 280 0.16 -18.20 -1.52
CA ARG A 280 1.12 -19.05 -0.81
C ARG A 280 1.16 -20.47 -1.36
N VAL A 281 2.37 -21.00 -1.53
CA VAL A 281 2.63 -22.43 -1.71
C VAL A 281 3.78 -22.85 -0.79
N GLY A 282 3.45 -23.57 0.29
CA GLY A 282 4.42 -23.95 1.31
C GLY A 282 5.10 -22.73 1.94
N ASN A 283 6.39 -22.56 1.63
CA ASN A 283 7.25 -21.49 2.13
C ASN A 283 7.45 -20.34 1.13
N VAL A 284 6.76 -20.37 0.00
CA VAL A 284 6.80 -19.34 -1.04
C VAL A 284 5.54 -18.49 -0.99
N PHE A 285 5.71 -17.17 -1.01
CA PHE A 285 4.63 -16.18 -0.98
C PHE A 285 4.73 -15.25 -2.19
N LEU A 286 3.60 -14.66 -2.61
CA LEU A 286 3.53 -13.61 -3.62
C LEU A 286 2.84 -12.39 -3.02
N ALA A 287 3.34 -11.19 -3.31
CA ALA A 287 2.74 -9.93 -2.85
C ALA A 287 2.80 -8.85 -3.96
N GLY A 288 1.83 -7.92 -3.93
CA GLY A 288 1.75 -6.83 -4.92
C GLY A 288 1.53 -7.35 -6.34
N ASP A 289 2.16 -6.70 -7.32
CA ASP A 289 2.00 -7.03 -8.75
C ASP A 289 2.38 -8.48 -9.12
N ALA A 290 3.15 -9.17 -8.27
CA ALA A 290 3.42 -10.60 -8.42
C ALA A 290 2.17 -11.47 -8.17
N ALA A 291 1.25 -10.99 -7.33
CA ALA A 291 0.02 -11.65 -6.93
C ALA A 291 -1.23 -11.11 -7.64
N HIS A 292 -1.26 -9.83 -8.02
CA HIS A 292 -2.42 -9.21 -8.68
C HIS A 292 -2.00 -8.03 -9.56
N ILE A 293 -2.54 -7.94 -10.78
CA ILE A 293 -2.39 -6.74 -11.62
C ILE A 293 -3.79 -6.27 -11.96
N HIS A 294 -4.02 -4.99 -11.71
CA HIS A 294 -5.28 -4.31 -11.95
C HIS A 294 -5.16 -3.29 -13.08
N SER A 295 -6.32 -2.87 -13.56
CA SER A 295 -6.47 -1.61 -14.28
C SER A 295 -5.89 -0.43 -13.46
N PRO A 296 -5.27 0.57 -14.11
CA PRO A 296 -4.72 1.76 -13.47
C PRO A 296 -5.84 2.72 -13.05
N ALA A 297 -7.08 2.48 -13.50
CA ALA A 297 -8.24 3.26 -13.09
C ALA A 297 -8.40 3.15 -11.56
N GLY A 298 -8.18 4.28 -10.89
CA GLY A 298 -8.22 4.39 -9.43
C GLY A 298 -6.86 4.30 -8.71
N GLY A 299 -5.76 4.02 -9.41
CA GLY A 299 -4.41 4.06 -8.82
C GLY A 299 -4.20 3.07 -7.67
N GLN A 300 -4.74 1.86 -7.78
CA GLN A 300 -4.81 0.90 -6.66
C GLN A 300 -3.55 0.04 -6.52
N GLY A 301 -2.92 -0.34 -7.64
CA GLY A 301 -1.55 -0.84 -7.82
C GLY A 301 -0.68 -0.96 -6.56
N MET A 302 0.15 0.06 -6.43
CA MET A 302 1.09 0.28 -5.34
C MET A 302 0.43 0.20 -3.95
N ASN A 303 -0.79 0.72 -3.79
CA ASN A 303 -1.47 0.81 -2.50
C ASN A 303 -1.88 -0.56 -1.96
N THR A 304 -2.42 -1.42 -2.83
CA THR A 304 -2.75 -2.81 -2.48
C THR A 304 -1.48 -3.58 -2.09
N GLY A 305 -0.39 -3.41 -2.84
CA GLY A 305 0.89 -4.05 -2.55
C GLY A 305 1.55 -3.61 -1.23
N ILE A 306 1.52 -2.32 -0.89
CA ILE A 306 2.00 -1.80 0.41
C ILE A 306 1.24 -2.47 1.57
N GLN A 307 -0.07 -2.67 1.41
CA GLN A 307 -0.91 -3.32 2.41
C GLN A 307 -0.68 -4.84 2.48
N ASP A 308 -0.44 -5.51 1.36
CA ASP A 308 -0.04 -6.92 1.35
C ASP A 308 1.24 -7.14 2.14
N ALA A 309 2.25 -6.30 1.88
CA ALA A 309 3.54 -6.35 2.55
C ALA A 309 3.41 -6.10 4.06
N THR A 310 2.54 -5.18 4.45
CA THR A 310 2.24 -4.88 5.86
C THR A 310 1.56 -6.05 6.54
N ASN A 311 0.54 -6.64 5.91
CA ASN A 311 -0.18 -7.80 6.42
C ASN A 311 0.72 -9.04 6.56
N LEU A 312 1.56 -9.31 5.56
CA LEU A 312 2.47 -10.46 5.58
C LEU A 312 3.65 -10.25 6.55
N GLY A 313 4.20 -9.03 6.60
CA GLY A 313 5.43 -8.74 7.33
C GLY A 313 5.34 -9.01 8.84
N TRP A 314 4.23 -8.63 9.50
CA TRP A 314 4.07 -8.92 10.91
C TRP A 314 3.84 -10.41 11.18
N LYS A 315 3.16 -11.12 10.28
CA LYS A 315 2.89 -12.56 10.40
C LYS A 315 4.17 -13.38 10.24
N LEU A 316 5.00 -13.04 9.25
CA LEU A 316 6.33 -13.64 9.09
C LEU A 316 7.20 -13.41 10.33
N ALA A 317 7.19 -12.20 10.89
CA ALA A 317 7.93 -11.92 12.11
C ALA A 317 7.40 -12.71 13.32
N ALA A 318 6.09 -12.80 13.50
CA ALA A 318 5.50 -13.58 14.59
C ALA A 318 5.90 -15.06 14.49
N VAL A 319 5.87 -15.67 13.29
CA VAL A 319 6.25 -17.07 13.08
C VAL A 319 7.77 -17.28 13.15
N ALA A 320 8.58 -16.30 12.75
CA ALA A 320 10.02 -16.32 12.98
C ALA A 320 10.35 -16.37 14.48
N ASN A 321 9.51 -15.73 15.31
CA ASN A 321 9.63 -15.67 16.77
C ASN A 321 8.84 -16.77 17.51
N GLY A 322 8.43 -17.84 16.81
CA GLY A 322 7.87 -19.04 17.44
C GLY A 322 6.34 -19.13 17.48
N THR A 323 5.62 -18.19 16.85
CA THR A 323 4.18 -18.39 16.58
C THR A 323 3.97 -19.54 15.60
N ASP A 324 2.84 -20.23 15.71
CA ASP A 324 2.48 -21.33 14.83
C ASP A 324 2.37 -20.91 13.35
N GLU A 325 2.86 -21.76 12.43
CA GLU A 325 2.89 -21.46 11.00
C GLU A 325 1.49 -21.32 10.36
N SER A 326 0.44 -21.81 11.02
CA SER A 326 -0.93 -21.58 10.56
C SER A 326 -1.24 -20.10 10.43
N LEU A 327 -0.60 -19.22 11.23
CA LEU A 327 -0.81 -17.76 11.13
C LEU A 327 -0.56 -17.26 9.70
N LEU A 328 0.42 -17.83 9.00
CA LEU A 328 0.75 -17.45 7.63
C LEU A 328 -0.32 -17.87 6.61
N ALA A 329 -1.22 -18.79 6.95
CA ALA A 329 -2.36 -19.12 6.08
C ALA A 329 -3.34 -17.93 5.95
N THR A 330 -3.47 -17.12 7.01
CA THR A 330 -4.38 -15.98 7.00
C THR A 330 -3.93 -14.86 6.09
N TYR A 331 -2.70 -14.90 5.56
CA TYR A 331 -2.27 -13.95 4.53
C TYR A 331 -3.10 -14.10 3.26
N GLU A 332 -3.25 -15.32 2.75
CA GLU A 332 -4.05 -15.58 1.56
C GLU A 332 -5.54 -15.36 1.85
N ASP A 333 -6.03 -15.88 2.98
CA ASP A 333 -7.43 -15.75 3.39
C ASP A 333 -7.88 -14.28 3.50
N GLU A 334 -6.96 -13.38 3.91
CA GLU A 334 -7.26 -11.96 4.07
C GLU A 334 -7.00 -11.14 2.80
N ARG A 335 -5.89 -11.38 2.09
CA ARG A 335 -5.42 -10.47 1.04
C ARG A 335 -5.91 -10.83 -0.35
N ARG A 336 -6.15 -12.12 -0.64
CA ARG A 336 -6.65 -12.53 -1.96
C ARG A 336 -8.07 -11.99 -2.22
N PRO A 337 -9.04 -12.08 -1.28
CA PRO A 337 -10.37 -11.50 -1.48
C PRO A 337 -10.36 -9.98 -1.65
N VAL A 338 -9.44 -9.29 -0.96
CA VAL A 338 -9.25 -7.83 -1.14
C VAL A 338 -8.81 -7.51 -2.56
N ALA A 339 -7.81 -8.22 -3.09
CA ALA A 339 -7.36 -8.00 -4.46
C ALA A 339 -8.45 -8.32 -5.49
N GLU A 340 -9.24 -9.37 -5.27
CA GLU A 340 -10.41 -9.70 -6.10
C GLU A 340 -11.42 -8.54 -6.14
N HIS A 341 -11.76 -7.99 -4.97
CA HIS A 341 -12.66 -6.84 -4.88
C HIS A 341 -12.10 -5.56 -5.54
N VAL A 342 -10.79 -5.32 -5.40
CA VAL A 342 -10.09 -4.20 -6.06
C VAL A 342 -10.09 -4.39 -7.58
N LEU A 343 -9.92 -5.61 -8.08
CA LEU A 343 -9.99 -5.91 -9.51
C LEU A 343 -11.38 -5.62 -10.08
N GLU A 344 -12.44 -6.09 -9.42
CA GLU A 344 -13.82 -5.80 -9.80
C GLU A 344 -14.07 -4.29 -9.86
N MET A 345 -13.68 -3.57 -8.80
CA MET A 345 -13.83 -2.11 -8.71
C MET A 345 -13.08 -1.37 -9.83
N SER A 346 -11.81 -1.73 -10.06
CA SER A 346 -10.97 -1.10 -11.06
C SER A 346 -11.42 -1.41 -12.49
N ASP A 347 -12.06 -2.57 -12.73
CA ASP A 347 -12.65 -2.90 -14.02
C ASP A 347 -13.94 -2.11 -14.29
N GLU A 348 -14.83 -2.00 -13.29
CA GLU A 348 -16.03 -1.14 -13.37
C GLU A 348 -15.66 0.31 -13.73
N ARG A 349 -14.64 0.85 -13.05
CA ARG A 349 -14.13 2.21 -13.29
C ARG A 349 -13.46 2.36 -14.65
N MET A 350 -12.70 1.37 -15.09
CA MET A 350 -12.10 1.38 -16.42
C MET A 350 -13.16 1.37 -17.51
N ALA A 351 -14.17 0.53 -17.37
CA ALA A 351 -15.27 0.46 -18.33
C ALA A 351 -16.05 1.79 -18.37
N ALA A 352 -16.26 2.46 -17.23
CA ALA A 352 -16.83 3.81 -17.21
C ALA A 352 -15.91 4.84 -17.88
N MET A 353 -14.62 4.82 -17.57
CA MET A 353 -13.62 5.71 -18.17
C MET A 353 -13.59 5.60 -19.69
N MET A 354 -13.67 4.39 -20.25
CA MET A 354 -13.69 4.16 -21.69
C MET A 354 -14.99 4.65 -22.33
N ARG A 355 -16.14 4.35 -21.72
CA ARG A 355 -17.44 4.77 -22.24
C ARG A 355 -17.60 6.29 -22.24
N ASP A 356 -17.24 6.93 -21.14
CA ASP A 356 -17.52 8.35 -20.91
C ASP A 356 -16.36 9.26 -21.33
N ARG A 357 -15.20 8.64 -21.63
CA ARG A 357 -13.92 9.28 -21.92
C ARG A 357 -13.50 10.31 -20.87
N VAL A 358 -13.75 9.99 -19.61
CA VAL A 358 -13.46 10.85 -18.44
C VAL A 358 -12.85 9.99 -17.34
N MET A 359 -11.80 10.49 -16.69
CA MET A 359 -11.25 9.83 -15.52
C MET A 359 -12.27 9.81 -14.37
N PRO A 360 -12.56 8.63 -13.78
CA PRO A 360 -13.45 8.54 -12.65
C PRO A 360 -12.95 9.37 -11.46
N ALA A 361 -13.74 10.38 -11.07
CA ALA A 361 -13.36 11.35 -10.04
C ALA A 361 -13.98 11.07 -8.67
N THR A 362 -15.02 10.22 -8.59
CA THR A 362 -15.70 9.87 -7.33
C THR A 362 -14.74 9.23 -6.35
N ARG A 363 -14.80 9.72 -5.10
CA ARG A 363 -14.10 9.22 -3.92
C ARG A 363 -15.10 8.75 -2.87
N ASP A 364 -14.86 7.60 -2.30
CA ASP A 364 -15.64 6.93 -1.26
C ASP A 364 -14.72 5.97 -0.49
N LEU A 365 -15.19 5.37 0.61
CA LEU A 365 -14.37 4.50 1.46
C LEU A 365 -13.71 3.33 0.69
N ARG A 366 -14.40 2.80 -0.34
CA ARG A 366 -13.92 1.74 -1.25
C ARG A 366 -12.71 2.18 -2.05
N THR A 367 -12.80 3.34 -2.68
CA THR A 367 -11.74 3.88 -3.55
C THR A 367 -10.52 4.40 -2.79
N ILE A 368 -10.71 4.79 -1.52
CA ILE A 368 -9.62 5.15 -0.60
C ILE A 368 -9.16 4.02 0.33
N GLN A 369 -9.70 2.81 0.11
CA GLN A 369 -9.31 1.55 0.76
C GLN A 369 -9.49 1.53 2.29
N LEU A 370 -10.39 2.38 2.82
CA LEU A 370 -10.69 2.43 4.25
C LEU A 370 -11.77 1.42 4.68
N ASP A 371 -12.51 0.85 3.73
CA ASP A 371 -13.52 -0.19 3.96
C ASP A 371 -12.96 -1.62 3.92
N ILE A 372 -11.66 -1.78 3.64
CA ILE A 372 -10.99 -3.07 3.70
C ILE A 372 -11.14 -3.63 5.13
N GLY A 373 -11.67 -4.84 5.22
CA GLY A 373 -11.85 -5.57 6.48
C GLY A 373 -11.71 -7.08 6.28
N TYR A 374 -11.48 -7.78 7.39
CA TYR A 374 -11.19 -9.21 7.48
C TYR A 374 -12.18 -9.92 8.41
N ARG A 375 -13.46 -9.55 8.35
CA ARG A 375 -14.51 -10.06 9.26
C ARG A 375 -14.65 -11.58 9.24
N ASP A 376 -14.32 -12.21 8.12
CA ASP A 376 -14.36 -13.68 7.94
C ASP A 376 -13.03 -14.36 8.27
N SER A 377 -11.98 -13.59 8.61
CA SER A 377 -10.70 -14.15 9.02
C SER A 377 -10.82 -14.83 10.38
N ARG A 378 -10.11 -15.94 10.55
CA ARG A 378 -9.99 -16.61 11.87
C ARG A 378 -9.29 -15.75 12.94
N LEU A 379 -8.68 -14.63 12.55
CA LEU A 379 -8.12 -13.63 13.46
C LEU A 379 -9.17 -12.62 13.98
N ALA A 380 -10.39 -12.63 13.45
CA ALA A 380 -11.49 -11.80 13.93
C ALA A 380 -12.34 -12.58 14.95
N ARG A 381 -12.39 -12.12 16.20
CA ARG A 381 -13.28 -12.63 17.24
C ARG A 381 -14.09 -11.48 17.84
N ASP A 382 -15.42 -11.60 17.84
CA ASP A 382 -16.31 -10.50 18.22
C ASP A 382 -17.54 -11.07 18.94
N ASP A 383 -17.93 -10.48 20.07
CA ASP A 383 -19.19 -10.79 20.76
C ASP A 383 -20.34 -9.84 20.37
N ARG A 384 -20.10 -8.87 19.48
CA ARG A 384 -21.11 -7.98 18.91
C ARG A 384 -21.95 -8.65 17.82
N GLY A 385 -23.16 -8.11 17.63
CA GLY A 385 -24.05 -8.50 16.54
C GLY A 385 -23.57 -8.02 15.16
N GLU A 386 -24.02 -8.69 14.09
CA GLU A 386 -23.62 -8.42 12.70
C GLU A 386 -23.87 -6.98 12.21
N ARG A 387 -24.78 -6.25 12.87
CA ARG A 387 -25.15 -4.87 12.53
C ARG A 387 -24.33 -3.81 13.27
N ALA A 388 -23.35 -4.20 14.08
CA ALA A 388 -22.48 -3.25 14.76
C ALA A 388 -21.67 -2.44 13.74
N ALA A 389 -21.47 -1.15 14.04
CA ALA A 389 -20.76 -0.22 13.17
C ALA A 389 -19.28 -0.59 13.00
N LEU A 390 -18.65 -1.02 14.09
CA LEU A 390 -17.29 -1.55 14.12
C LEU A 390 -17.31 -2.99 14.63
N ARG A 391 -16.65 -3.88 13.90
CA ARG A 391 -16.52 -5.31 14.21
C ARG A 391 -15.07 -5.77 14.18
N ALA A 392 -14.79 -6.91 14.81
CA ALA A 392 -13.50 -7.55 14.62
C ALA A 392 -13.28 -7.90 13.14
N GLY A 393 -12.04 -7.74 12.68
CA GLY A 393 -11.65 -7.79 11.29
C GLY A 393 -11.65 -6.43 10.61
N ASP A 394 -12.36 -5.43 11.11
CA ASP A 394 -12.33 -4.09 10.52
C ASP A 394 -11.01 -3.39 10.81
N ARG A 395 -10.64 -2.45 9.93
CA ARG A 395 -9.56 -1.52 10.20
C ARG A 395 -9.90 -0.69 11.44
N ALA A 396 -8.94 -0.55 12.35
CA ALA A 396 -9.09 0.22 13.57
C ALA A 396 -9.26 1.73 13.22
N PRO A 397 -10.36 2.39 13.62
CA PRO A 397 -10.53 3.83 13.48
C PRO A 397 -9.45 4.61 14.23
N ASP A 398 -9.00 5.76 13.70
CA ASP A 398 -8.22 6.72 14.50
C ASP A 398 -9.14 7.45 15.51
N ALA A 399 -8.53 8.18 16.45
CA ALA A 399 -9.23 9.02 17.40
C ALA A 399 -8.32 10.17 17.85
N THR A 400 -8.88 11.35 18.08
CA THR A 400 -8.16 12.55 18.53
C THR A 400 -8.45 12.86 20.00
N GLY A 401 -7.59 13.64 20.64
CA GLY A 401 -7.83 14.12 22.01
C GLY A 401 -7.62 13.04 23.07
N LEU A 402 -6.73 12.09 22.83
CA LEU A 402 -6.33 11.11 23.82
C LEU A 402 -5.24 11.72 24.70
N MET A 403 -5.57 11.95 25.98
CA MET A 403 -4.64 12.55 26.94
C MET A 403 -3.96 11.47 27.77
N THR A 404 -2.65 11.35 27.63
CA THR A 404 -1.80 10.42 28.40
C THR A 404 -1.49 10.95 29.80
N HIS A 405 -0.90 10.11 30.67
CA HIS A 405 -0.64 10.47 32.08
C HIS A 405 0.26 11.71 32.27
N ASP A 406 1.10 12.01 31.28
CA ASP A 406 2.01 13.16 31.26
C ASP A 406 1.29 14.46 30.87
N GLY A 407 -0.02 14.41 30.58
CA GLY A 407 -0.83 15.54 30.17
C GLY A 407 -0.73 15.88 28.69
N THR A 408 0.03 15.11 27.91
CA THR A 408 0.17 15.31 26.46
C THR A 408 -1.06 14.77 25.74
N ARG A 409 -1.54 15.50 24.73
CA ARG A 409 -2.64 15.07 23.86
C ARG A 409 -2.07 14.42 22.59
N HIS A 410 -2.65 13.28 22.23
CA HIS A 410 -2.26 12.47 21.08
C HIS A 410 -3.48 12.04 20.26
N ARG A 411 -3.21 11.58 19.04
CA ARG A 411 -4.12 10.71 18.30
C ARG A 411 -3.84 9.24 18.57
N LEU A 412 -4.85 8.39 18.37
CA LEU A 412 -4.71 6.95 18.59
C LEU A 412 -3.61 6.37 17.72
N PHE A 413 -3.51 6.76 16.44
CA PHE A 413 -2.48 6.24 15.53
C PHE A 413 -1.06 6.57 15.98
N GLU A 414 -0.86 7.74 16.60
CA GLU A 414 0.42 8.11 17.20
C GLU A 414 0.78 7.21 18.37
N ILE A 415 -0.21 6.88 19.22
CA ILE A 415 -0.02 5.96 20.35
C ILE A 415 0.19 4.52 19.88
N MET A 416 -0.44 4.10 18.78
CA MET A 416 -0.34 2.74 18.23
C MET A 416 0.89 2.49 17.37
N ALA A 417 1.60 3.54 16.96
CA ALA A 417 2.73 3.45 16.05
C ALA A 417 3.80 2.45 16.52
N GLY A 418 4.46 1.81 15.55
CA GLY A 418 5.52 0.84 15.77
C GLY A 418 5.08 -0.63 15.61
N GLY A 419 3.85 -0.88 15.16
CA GLY A 419 3.39 -2.20 14.76
C GLY A 419 3.39 -3.25 15.87
N THR A 420 2.93 -2.87 17.06
CA THR A 420 2.69 -3.76 18.22
C THR A 420 1.21 -4.12 18.36
N TRP A 421 0.93 -5.21 19.05
CA TRP A 421 -0.43 -5.47 19.54
C TRP A 421 -0.83 -4.37 20.52
N THR A 422 -2.07 -3.90 20.41
CA THR A 422 -2.59 -2.81 21.23
C THR A 422 -3.92 -3.22 21.86
N LEU A 423 -4.10 -3.00 23.16
CA LEU A 423 -5.34 -3.23 23.89
C LEU A 423 -5.94 -1.88 24.31
N LEU A 424 -7.12 -1.56 23.78
CA LEU A 424 -7.98 -0.50 24.30
C LEU A 424 -8.85 -1.08 25.41
N ASN A 425 -8.85 -0.41 26.56
CA ASN A 425 -9.71 -0.74 27.69
C ASN A 425 -10.67 0.42 27.94
N PHE A 426 -11.96 0.18 27.71
CA PHE A 426 -13.02 1.17 27.95
C PHE A 426 -13.70 0.99 29.31
N GLY A 427 -13.31 -0.03 30.09
CA GLY A 427 -13.89 -0.28 31.41
C GLY A 427 -13.11 0.35 32.55
N ASP A 428 -13.80 0.56 33.67
CA ASP A 428 -13.22 1.09 34.91
C ASP A 428 -12.24 0.11 35.58
N ALA A 429 -12.36 -1.18 35.27
CA ALA A 429 -11.44 -2.19 35.77
C ALA A 429 -10.07 -2.05 35.08
N PRO A 430 -8.94 -2.21 35.81
CA PRO A 430 -7.62 -2.19 35.19
C PRO A 430 -7.51 -3.24 34.07
N ALA A 431 -6.91 -2.84 32.95
CA ALA A 431 -6.67 -3.74 31.83
C ALA A 431 -5.74 -4.89 32.26
N PRO A 432 -5.90 -6.09 31.69
CA PRO A 432 -4.96 -7.18 31.93
C PRO A 432 -3.55 -6.79 31.44
N ALA A 433 -2.55 -6.90 32.32
CA ALA A 433 -1.16 -6.87 31.90
C ALA A 433 -0.85 -8.14 31.07
N ILE A 434 -0.40 -7.96 29.84
CA ILE A 434 -0.05 -9.02 28.89
C ILE A 434 1.26 -8.63 28.18
N ASP A 435 2.25 -9.52 28.23
CA ASP A 435 3.55 -9.28 27.61
C ASP A 435 3.41 -9.08 26.10
N GLY A 436 4.16 -8.12 25.55
CA GLY A 436 4.14 -7.78 24.13
C GLY A 436 2.90 -6.99 23.66
N VAL A 437 1.94 -6.72 24.55
CA VAL A 437 0.74 -5.92 24.25
C VAL A 437 0.85 -4.53 24.87
N ARG A 438 0.68 -3.50 24.05
CA ARG A 438 0.55 -2.12 24.50
C ARG A 438 -0.85 -1.89 25.02
N VAL A 439 -1.00 -1.71 26.33
CA VAL A 439 -2.26 -1.23 26.89
C VAL A 439 -2.31 0.29 26.76
N ILE A 440 -3.40 0.82 26.18
CA ILE A 440 -3.61 2.26 26.10
C ILE A 440 -4.35 2.70 27.35
N ASP A 441 -3.63 3.46 28.18
CA ASP A 441 -4.15 4.20 29.33
C ASP A 441 -4.16 5.69 28.97
N ALA A 442 -5.23 6.12 28.31
CA ALA A 442 -5.40 7.51 27.90
C ALA A 442 -6.86 7.94 28.11
N ARG A 443 -7.03 9.17 28.57
CA ARG A 443 -8.36 9.77 28.74
C ARG A 443 -8.83 10.34 27.40
N ASP A 444 -9.96 9.88 26.91
CA ASP A 444 -10.65 10.45 25.74
C ASP A 444 -11.29 11.79 26.12
N THR A 445 -10.62 12.90 25.85
CA THR A 445 -11.11 14.24 26.22
C THR A 445 -12.10 14.82 25.22
N ASP A 446 -12.06 14.34 23.98
CA ASP A 446 -12.88 14.86 22.88
C ASP A 446 -14.08 13.96 22.58
N GLY A 447 -14.14 12.76 23.19
CA GLY A 447 -15.18 11.76 22.98
C GLY A 447 -15.05 11.01 21.66
N SER A 448 -13.94 11.20 20.94
CA SER A 448 -13.78 10.71 19.57
C SER A 448 -13.48 9.22 19.53
N LEU A 449 -12.78 8.68 20.53
CA LEU A 449 -12.52 7.26 20.67
C LEU A 449 -13.81 6.52 21.01
N ALA A 450 -14.58 7.03 21.97
CA ALA A 450 -15.89 6.48 22.30
C ALA A 450 -16.85 6.51 21.10
N ALA A 451 -16.87 7.61 20.34
CA ALA A 451 -17.69 7.72 19.13
C ALA A 451 -17.30 6.70 18.05
N ALA A 452 -16.00 6.49 17.83
CA ALA A 452 -15.51 5.60 16.78
C ALA A 452 -15.66 4.11 17.12
N TYR A 453 -15.47 3.73 18.40
CA TYR A 453 -15.48 2.33 18.82
C TYR A 453 -16.83 1.86 19.38
N ALA A 454 -17.74 2.80 19.67
CA ALA A 454 -19.05 2.58 20.28
C ALA A 454 -19.01 1.57 21.46
N PRO A 455 -18.15 1.79 22.47
CA PRO A 455 -17.93 0.84 23.55
C PRO A 455 -19.09 0.85 24.57
N SER A 456 -19.34 -0.30 25.19
CA SER A 456 -19.91 -0.38 26.54
C SER A 456 -18.86 -0.06 27.63
N GLU A 457 -19.30 0.14 28.87
CA GLU A 457 -18.47 0.39 30.07
C GLU A 457 -17.54 -0.78 30.47
N ARG A 458 -17.46 -1.84 29.66
CA ARG A 458 -16.59 -3.01 29.91
C ARG A 458 -15.76 -3.39 28.70
N THR A 459 -15.88 -2.65 27.60
CA THR A 459 -15.38 -3.10 26.31
C THR A 459 -13.87 -3.21 26.32
N LEU A 460 -13.37 -4.36 25.84
CA LEU A 460 -11.98 -4.57 25.50
C LEU A 460 -11.86 -4.68 23.99
N VAL A 461 -10.91 -3.95 23.39
CA VAL A 461 -10.62 -4.03 21.95
C VAL A 461 -9.14 -4.32 21.75
N LEU A 462 -8.83 -5.49 21.19
CA LEU A 462 -7.47 -5.88 20.81
C LEU A 462 -7.25 -5.57 19.33
N ILE A 463 -6.21 -4.78 19.06
CA ILE A 463 -5.82 -4.32 17.73
C ILE A 463 -4.49 -4.99 17.35
N ARG A 464 -4.42 -5.48 16.12
CA ARG A 464 -3.27 -6.17 15.53
C ARG A 464 -2.12 -5.21 15.18
N PRO A 465 -0.90 -5.74 15.01
CA PRO A 465 0.25 -5.01 14.47
C PRO A 465 0.06 -4.30 13.13
N ASP A 466 -0.96 -4.65 12.35
CA ASP A 466 -1.32 -4.02 11.08
C ASP A 466 -2.54 -3.08 11.18
N ALA A 467 -2.92 -2.69 12.41
CA ALA A 467 -4.02 -1.78 12.72
C ALA A 467 -5.42 -2.29 12.28
N TYR A 468 -5.63 -3.60 12.35
CA TYR A 468 -6.95 -4.22 12.24
C TYR A 468 -7.41 -4.73 13.60
N VAL A 469 -8.70 -4.62 13.89
CA VAL A 469 -9.28 -5.13 15.14
C VAL A 469 -9.25 -6.65 15.10
N ALA A 470 -8.57 -7.29 16.06
CA ALA A 470 -8.56 -8.75 16.21
C ALA A 470 -9.70 -9.23 17.11
N VAL A 471 -9.88 -8.58 18.27
CA VAL A 471 -10.88 -8.98 19.24
C VAL A 471 -11.68 -7.79 19.71
N ILE A 472 -13.00 -7.94 19.77
CA ILE A 472 -13.88 -7.09 20.56
C ILE A 472 -14.57 -7.96 21.60
N SER A 473 -14.52 -7.54 22.86
CA SER A 473 -15.33 -8.11 23.92
C SER A 473 -16.06 -7.00 24.68
N ASP A 474 -17.33 -6.79 24.36
CA ASP A 474 -18.22 -5.90 25.12
C ASP A 474 -18.53 -6.48 26.52
N ALA A 475 -18.37 -7.80 26.71
CA ALA A 475 -18.45 -8.43 28.02
C ALA A 475 -17.27 -8.10 28.96
N GLY A 476 -16.17 -7.58 28.43
CA GLY A 476 -14.93 -7.32 29.17
C GLY A 476 -14.15 -8.59 29.51
N ASP A 477 -14.23 -9.62 28.67
CA ASP A 477 -13.60 -10.91 28.92
C ASP A 477 -12.08 -10.88 28.65
N ALA A 478 -11.33 -10.51 29.70
CA ALA A 478 -9.87 -10.50 29.66
C ALA A 478 -9.27 -11.90 29.43
N ASP A 479 -9.96 -12.97 29.82
CA ASP A 479 -9.49 -14.35 29.62
C ASP A 479 -9.61 -14.76 28.15
N ALA A 480 -10.63 -14.28 27.44
CA ALA A 480 -10.75 -14.43 25.99
C ALA A 480 -9.59 -13.73 25.26
N ILE A 481 -9.18 -12.53 25.71
CA ILE A 481 -8.02 -11.82 25.16
C ILE A 481 -6.73 -12.62 25.42
N ARG A 482 -6.52 -13.12 26.64
CA ARG A 482 -5.36 -13.96 26.97
C ARG A 482 -5.36 -15.26 26.17
N ALA A 483 -6.52 -15.88 25.97
CA ALA A 483 -6.66 -17.09 25.16
C ALA A 483 -6.30 -16.82 23.69
N TYR A 484 -6.81 -15.72 23.12
CA TYR A 484 -6.47 -15.29 21.77
C TYR A 484 -4.96 -15.11 21.59
N LEU A 485 -4.30 -14.44 22.54
CA LEU A 485 -2.85 -14.21 22.49
C LEU A 485 -2.00 -15.44 22.81
N ARG A 486 -2.59 -16.53 23.34
CA ARG A 486 -1.89 -17.83 23.37
C ARG A 486 -1.85 -18.47 21.99
N ASP A 487 -2.92 -18.34 21.22
CA ASP A 487 -3.00 -18.85 19.85
C ASP A 487 -2.17 -17.99 18.88
N PHE A 488 -2.12 -16.69 19.14
CA PHE A 488 -1.41 -15.69 18.33
C PHE A 488 -0.54 -14.78 19.23
N PRO A 489 0.63 -15.28 19.68
CA PRO A 489 1.49 -14.55 20.60
C PRO A 489 1.84 -13.15 20.13
N ALA A 490 1.70 -12.19 21.05
CA ALA A 490 2.32 -10.89 20.92
C ALA A 490 3.82 -11.06 21.16
N GLY A 491 4.59 -11.29 20.10
CA GLY A 491 6.05 -11.37 20.20
C GLY A 491 6.62 -10.10 20.86
N THR A 492 7.63 -10.25 21.71
CA THR A 492 8.36 -9.13 22.28
C THR A 492 9.21 -8.48 21.18
N LEU A 493 8.96 -7.19 20.88
CA LEU A 493 9.89 -6.37 20.10
C LEU A 493 11.08 -5.96 20.98
N GLU A 494 11.83 -6.92 21.51
CA GLU A 494 13.09 -6.61 22.19
C GLU A 494 14.12 -6.16 21.13
N GLY A 495 14.47 -4.88 21.16
CA GLY A 495 15.46 -4.29 20.25
C GLY A 495 14.91 -3.52 19.05
N SER A 496 13.64 -3.09 19.06
CA SER A 496 13.14 -2.19 18.01
C SER A 496 14.02 -0.94 17.93
N LYS A 497 14.71 -0.75 16.82
CA LYS A 497 15.35 0.53 16.51
C LYS A 497 14.24 1.54 16.29
N SER A 498 13.88 2.31 17.32
CA SER A 498 12.97 3.43 17.13
C SER A 498 13.65 4.43 16.20
N VAL A 499 13.04 4.69 15.05
CA VAL A 499 13.38 5.88 14.27
C VAL A 499 12.78 7.02 15.06
N GLY A 500 13.63 7.79 15.75
CA GLY A 500 13.19 8.88 16.60
C GLY A 500 12.20 9.78 15.84
N THR A 501 11.04 10.03 16.43
CA THR A 501 10.05 10.98 15.94
C THR A 501 10.76 12.33 15.76
N THR A 502 10.88 12.79 14.52
CA THR A 502 11.30 14.16 14.22
C THR A 502 10.32 15.11 14.89
N GLN A 503 10.81 15.89 15.85
CA GLN A 503 10.04 16.98 16.45
C GLN A 503 9.56 17.93 15.34
N PRO A 504 8.33 18.48 15.45
CA PRO A 504 7.89 19.50 14.52
C PRO A 504 8.82 20.71 14.65
N VAL A 505 9.30 21.18 13.50
CA VAL A 505 10.01 22.46 13.38
C VAL A 505 9.05 23.52 13.94
N LYS A 506 9.44 24.14 15.05
CA LYS A 506 8.77 25.35 15.54
C LYS A 506 8.92 26.43 14.47
N GLU A 507 7.80 27.08 14.17
CA GLU A 507 7.67 28.24 13.27
C GLU A 507 8.77 29.29 13.46
#